data_AF-A0A8J7H3L7-F1
#
_entry.id   AF-A0A8J7H3L7-F1
#
_cell.length_a   1.000
_cell.length_b   1.000
_cell.length_c   1.000
_cell.angle_alpha   90.00
_cell.angle_beta   90.00
_cell.angle_gamma   90.00
#
_symmetry.space_group_name_H-M   'P 1'
#
loop_
_entity.id
_entity.type
_entity.pdbx_description
1 polymer ?
#
loop_
_entity_poly.entity_id
_entity_poly.type
_entity_poly.pdbx_seq_one_letter_code
_entity_poly.pdbx_strand_id
1 'polypeptide(L)'
;MNFIRDTKIRTMLVLILILFSLLWGGVSAFALYSLSQLNDEIDLTNVQQINGDIINGASGQYYRAKSALDRAAEAKTSNNPTLLATELRTAEEELARLKQGLDTFKMTDHANINNAAVDEIYNSSYRLYSQAMVPMYEALKADRADTFQQVSSGAYRELRRDFTTAIDKYNAVITDLKEQAQKRISGWVEWCKRILIAALTVGAVIVVLTDRYLVAFVVRPLERIQQHLEVLAEGILHTPLAQMGKNCVGRLVPFVQQMQNNWVKTVSDIRGSAEEIYRSAGEIASGNTDLSSRTEEQASALEQTAASMEQLSAVV
;
A
#
# COMPACT_ATOMS: atom_id res chain seq x y z
N MET A 1 17.51 11.34 22.35
CA MET A 1 16.14 11.56 22.87
C MET A 1 15.73 13.03 23.03
N ASN A 2 16.63 14.03 22.90
CA ASN A 2 16.25 15.45 23.03
C ASN A 2 15.50 16.02 21.82
N PHE A 3 15.81 15.54 20.61
CA PHE A 3 15.17 16.00 19.37
C PHE A 3 13.65 15.80 19.36
N ILE A 4 13.19 14.62 19.79
CA ILE A 4 11.75 14.26 19.84
C ILE A 4 10.99 15.11 20.86
N ARG A 5 11.64 15.50 21.95
CA ARG A 5 11.04 16.26 23.06
C ARG A 5 10.87 17.76 22.75
N ASP A 6 11.73 18.32 21.89
CA ASP A 6 11.76 19.77 21.61
C ASP A 6 11.15 20.14 20.25
N THR A 7 10.74 19.16 19.45
CA THR A 7 10.12 19.40 18.13
C THR A 7 8.65 19.80 18.30
N LYS A 8 8.18 20.75 17.47
CA LYS A 8 6.75 21.13 17.43
C LYS A 8 5.90 19.91 17.04
N ILE A 9 4.80 19.69 17.75
CA ILE A 9 3.87 18.55 17.52
C ILE A 9 3.43 18.48 16.05
N ARG A 10 3.08 19.64 15.47
CA ARG A 10 2.69 19.76 14.05
C ARG A 10 3.79 19.24 13.11
N THR A 11 5.04 19.62 13.33
CA THR A 11 6.16 19.18 12.48
C THR A 11 6.34 17.68 12.55
N MET A 12 6.22 17.09 13.75
CA MET A 12 6.35 15.64 13.91
C MET A 12 5.19 14.88 13.26
N LEU A 13 3.94 15.34 13.41
CA LEU A 13 2.77 14.75 12.76
C LEU A 13 2.87 14.81 11.23
N VAL A 14 3.27 15.96 10.68
CA VAL A 14 3.47 16.10 9.22
C VAL A 14 4.58 15.17 8.73
N LEU A 15 5.68 15.04 9.48
CA LEU A 15 6.78 14.12 9.13
C LEU A 15 6.30 12.65 9.12
N ILE A 16 5.51 12.24 10.13
CA ILE A 16 4.91 10.89 10.19
C ILE A 16 3.98 10.67 9.00
N LEU A 17 3.11 11.63 8.67
CA LEU A 17 2.22 11.53 7.51
C LEU A 17 2.99 11.43 6.20
N ILE A 18 4.04 12.24 6.00
CA ILE A 18 4.91 12.16 4.82
C ILE A 18 5.57 10.77 4.74
N LEU A 19 6.11 10.26 5.85
CA LEU A 19 6.70 8.92 5.89
C LEU A 19 5.69 7.84 5.52
N PHE A 20 4.47 7.93 6.05
CA PHE A 20 3.39 7.00 5.75
C PHE A 20 2.95 7.07 4.28
N SER A 21 2.81 8.28 3.74
CA SER A 21 2.48 8.49 2.33
C SER A 21 3.59 8.01 1.40
N LEU A 22 4.86 8.22 1.74
CA LEU A 22 6.00 7.71 0.96
C LEU A 22 6.05 6.18 0.98
N LEU A 23 5.80 5.57 2.15
CA LEU A 23 5.72 4.11 2.29
C LEU A 23 4.61 3.54 1.39
N TRP A 24 3.39 4.07 1.47
CA TRP A 24 2.29 3.60 0.63
C TRP A 24 2.47 3.93 -0.85
N GLY A 25 3.07 5.08 -1.17
CA GLY A 25 3.44 5.45 -2.53
C GLY A 25 4.43 4.45 -3.15
N GLY A 26 5.46 4.06 -2.40
CA GLY A 26 6.43 3.05 -2.83
C GLY A 26 5.81 1.67 -3.02
N VAL A 27 4.97 1.24 -2.08
CA VAL A 27 4.24 -0.05 -2.17
C VAL A 27 3.29 -0.07 -3.37
N SER A 28 2.55 1.03 -3.59
CA SER A 28 1.65 1.17 -4.74
C SER A 28 2.41 1.14 -6.07
N ALA A 29 3.51 1.89 -6.18
CA ALA A 29 4.36 1.89 -7.37
C ALA A 29 4.91 0.49 -7.68
N PHE A 30 5.40 -0.22 -6.65
CA PHE A 30 5.87 -1.60 -6.81
C PHE A 30 4.74 -2.55 -7.20
N ALA A 31 3.57 -2.44 -6.59
CA ALA A 31 2.42 -3.28 -6.92
C ALA A 31 1.96 -3.08 -8.37
N LEU A 32 1.89 -1.84 -8.85
CA LEU A 32 1.59 -1.52 -10.25
C LEU A 32 2.65 -2.07 -11.21
N TYR A 33 3.93 -1.91 -10.85
CA TYR A 33 5.03 -2.49 -11.63
C TYR A 33 4.95 -4.02 -11.70
N SER A 34 4.74 -4.68 -10.55
CA SER A 34 4.56 -6.13 -10.48
C SER A 34 3.36 -6.61 -11.29
N LEU A 35 2.26 -5.85 -11.30
CA LEU A 35 1.07 -6.19 -12.08
C LEU A 35 1.32 -6.05 -13.58
N SER A 36 2.07 -5.02 -14.00
CA SER A 36 2.49 -4.87 -15.41
C SER A 36 3.32 -6.08 -15.85
N GLN A 37 4.32 -6.47 -15.05
CA GLN A 37 5.15 -7.64 -15.37
C GLN A 37 4.36 -8.94 -15.42
N LEU A 38 3.34 -9.10 -14.56
CA LEU A 38 2.45 -10.23 -14.60
C LEU A 38 1.62 -10.28 -15.88
N ASN A 39 1.08 -9.13 -16.32
CA ASN A 39 0.34 -9.05 -17.58
C ASN A 39 1.23 -9.40 -18.77
N ASP A 40 2.45 -8.87 -18.83
CA ASP A 40 3.40 -9.14 -19.92
C ASP A 40 3.73 -10.65 -20.01
N GLU A 41 3.97 -11.31 -18.87
CA GLU A 41 4.20 -12.76 -18.83
C GLU A 41 2.95 -13.55 -19.24
N ILE A 42 1.76 -13.13 -18.81
CA ILE A 42 0.50 -13.77 -19.20
C ILE A 42 0.28 -13.66 -20.70
N ASP A 43 0.45 -12.47 -21.28
CA ASP A 43 0.29 -12.25 -22.72
C ASP A 43 1.29 -13.08 -23.52
N LEU A 44 2.55 -13.14 -23.08
CA LEU A 44 3.58 -14.00 -23.69
C LEU A 44 3.15 -15.47 -23.66
N THR A 45 2.68 -15.99 -22.53
CA THR A 45 2.23 -17.39 -22.42
C THR A 45 0.98 -17.66 -23.26
N ASN A 46 0.07 -16.69 -23.39
CA ASN A 46 -1.12 -16.80 -24.24
C ASN A 46 -0.72 -16.94 -25.72
N VAL A 47 0.21 -16.11 -26.21
CA VAL A 47 0.70 -16.20 -27.59
C VAL A 47 1.41 -17.53 -27.84
N GLN A 48 2.25 -17.99 -26.91
CA GLN A 48 2.90 -19.30 -26.99
C GLN A 48 1.90 -20.45 -27.06
N GLN A 49 0.82 -20.38 -26.26
CA GLN A 49 -0.25 -21.38 -26.27
C GLN A 49 -1.03 -21.38 -27.60
N ILE A 50 -1.41 -20.21 -28.11
CA ILE A 50 -2.07 -20.07 -29.42
C ILE A 50 -1.19 -20.66 -30.53
N ASN A 51 0.11 -20.41 -30.50
CA ASN A 51 1.04 -20.97 -31.48
C ASN A 51 1.14 -22.51 -31.39
N GLY A 52 1.08 -23.06 -30.17
CA GLY A 52 0.94 -24.50 -29.96
C GLY A 52 -0.36 -25.05 -30.56
N ASP A 53 -1.48 -24.37 -30.34
CA ASP A 53 -2.80 -24.80 -30.85
C ASP A 53 -2.86 -24.79 -32.39
N ILE A 54 -2.23 -23.82 -33.06
CA ILE A 54 -2.12 -23.78 -34.53
C ILE A 54 -1.43 -25.05 -35.06
N ILE A 55 -0.30 -25.42 -34.46
CA ILE A 55 0.48 -26.60 -34.87
C ILE A 55 -0.25 -27.91 -34.58
N ASN A 56 -0.84 -28.04 -33.39
CA ASN A 56 -1.64 -29.21 -33.04
C ASN A 56 -2.89 -29.34 -33.94
N GLY A 57 -3.52 -28.21 -34.28
CA GLY A 57 -4.60 -28.14 -35.26
C GLY A 57 -4.18 -28.57 -36.66
N ALA A 58 -2.98 -28.16 -37.11
CA ALA A 58 -2.42 -28.59 -38.40
C ALA A 58 -2.23 -30.11 -38.45
N SER A 59 -1.76 -30.75 -37.37
CA SER A 59 -1.66 -32.21 -37.28
C SER A 59 -3.01 -32.91 -37.52
N GLY A 60 -4.10 -32.37 -36.95
CA GLY A 60 -5.45 -32.85 -37.19
C GLY A 60 -5.90 -32.66 -38.65
N GLN A 61 -5.59 -31.51 -39.26
CA GLN A 61 -5.87 -31.24 -40.67
C GLN A 61 -5.13 -32.20 -41.60
N TYR A 62 -3.85 -32.53 -41.34
CA TYR A 62 -3.14 -33.54 -42.13
C TYR A 62 -3.81 -34.92 -42.08
N TYR A 63 -4.36 -35.32 -40.93
CA TYR A 63 -5.12 -36.58 -40.85
C TYR A 63 -6.41 -36.53 -41.69
N ARG A 64 -7.15 -35.40 -41.64
CA ARG A 64 -8.37 -35.21 -42.44
C ARG A 64 -8.05 -35.22 -43.94
N ALA A 65 -7.03 -34.49 -44.37
CA ALA A 65 -6.58 -34.45 -45.75
C ALA A 65 -6.14 -35.84 -46.24
N LYS A 66 -5.30 -36.55 -45.48
CA LYS A 66 -4.87 -37.91 -45.80
C LYS A 66 -6.06 -38.87 -45.92
N SER A 67 -7.00 -38.80 -44.97
CA SER A 67 -8.18 -39.66 -44.97
C SER A 67 -9.09 -39.41 -46.18
N ALA A 68 -9.27 -38.16 -46.60
CA ALA A 68 -9.99 -37.83 -47.83
C ALA A 68 -9.27 -38.35 -49.07
N LEU A 69 -7.93 -38.22 -49.13
CA LEU A 69 -7.11 -38.77 -50.21
C LEU A 69 -7.21 -40.31 -50.29
N ASP A 70 -7.22 -41.01 -49.15
CA ASP A 70 -7.39 -42.46 -49.13
C ASP A 70 -8.78 -42.89 -49.61
N ARG A 71 -9.84 -42.20 -49.16
CA ARG A 71 -11.21 -42.46 -49.66
C ARG A 71 -11.35 -42.15 -51.14
N ALA A 72 -10.68 -41.11 -51.65
CA ALA A 72 -10.63 -40.82 -53.08
C ALA A 72 -9.94 -41.95 -53.87
N ALA A 73 -8.83 -42.50 -53.37
CA ALA A 73 -8.15 -43.64 -53.98
C ALA A 73 -9.04 -44.91 -54.01
N GLU A 74 -9.79 -45.16 -52.93
CA GLU A 74 -10.73 -46.28 -52.84
C GLU A 74 -11.93 -46.10 -53.78
N ALA A 75 -12.52 -44.90 -53.82
CA ALA A 75 -13.62 -44.55 -54.72
C ALA A 75 -13.24 -44.76 -56.18
N LYS A 76 -11.98 -44.49 -56.52
CA LYS A 76 -11.42 -44.74 -57.85
C LYS A 76 -11.31 -46.21 -58.18
N THR A 77 -10.81 -47.01 -57.23
CA THR A 77 -10.72 -48.48 -57.36
C THR A 77 -12.11 -49.11 -57.51
N SER A 78 -13.10 -48.54 -56.82
CA SER A 78 -14.51 -48.97 -56.86
C SER A 78 -15.31 -48.39 -58.03
N ASN A 79 -14.65 -47.65 -58.94
CA ASN A 79 -15.25 -46.99 -60.11
C ASN A 79 -16.47 -46.09 -59.76
N ASN A 80 -16.39 -45.35 -58.65
CA ASN A 80 -17.44 -44.43 -58.18
C ASN A 80 -17.01 -42.96 -58.41
N PRO A 81 -17.35 -42.35 -59.57
CA PRO A 81 -16.87 -41.02 -59.94
C PRO A 81 -17.44 -39.89 -59.06
N THR A 82 -18.66 -40.05 -58.55
CA THR A 82 -19.32 -39.07 -57.68
C THR A 82 -18.60 -38.97 -56.33
N LEU A 83 -18.26 -40.12 -55.74
CA LEU A 83 -17.52 -40.16 -54.48
C LEU A 83 -16.08 -39.66 -54.67
N LEU A 84 -15.42 -40.05 -55.78
CA LEU A 84 -14.10 -39.55 -56.14
C LEU A 84 -14.05 -38.02 -56.22
N ALA A 85 -14.98 -37.41 -56.95
CA ALA A 85 -15.05 -35.95 -57.08
C ALA A 85 -15.30 -35.25 -55.74
N THR A 86 -16.13 -35.85 -54.88
CA THR A 86 -16.44 -35.31 -53.55
C THR A 86 -15.21 -35.32 -52.65
N GLU A 87 -14.54 -36.46 -52.55
CA GLU A 87 -13.36 -36.62 -51.68
C GLU A 87 -12.15 -35.83 -52.18
N LEU A 88 -11.96 -35.71 -53.50
CA LEU A 88 -10.92 -34.83 -54.07
C LEU A 88 -11.17 -33.36 -53.72
N ARG A 89 -12.42 -32.90 -53.78
CA ARG A 89 -12.78 -31.53 -53.35
C ARG A 89 -12.51 -31.33 -51.86
N THR A 90 -12.89 -32.29 -51.01
CA THR A 90 -12.60 -32.23 -49.57
C THR A 90 -11.09 -32.22 -49.29
N ALA A 91 -10.31 -33.04 -50.00
CA ALA A 91 -8.86 -33.02 -49.90
C ALA A 91 -8.27 -31.67 -50.31
N GLU A 92 -8.74 -31.09 -51.42
CA GLU A 92 -8.31 -29.77 -51.89
C GLU A 92 -8.61 -28.67 -50.88
N GLU A 93 -9.81 -28.65 -50.29
CA GLU A 93 -10.20 -27.70 -49.25
C GLU A 93 -9.31 -27.82 -47.99
N GLU A 94 -9.02 -29.05 -47.53
CA GLU A 94 -8.13 -29.25 -46.37
C GLU A 94 -6.67 -28.88 -46.70
N LEU A 95 -6.18 -29.13 -47.92
CA LEU A 95 -4.85 -28.72 -48.36
C LEU A 95 -4.72 -27.20 -48.45
N ALA A 96 -5.77 -26.50 -48.92
CA ALA A 96 -5.80 -25.04 -48.94
C ALA A 96 -5.76 -24.46 -47.51
N ARG A 97 -6.52 -25.05 -46.57
CA ARG A 97 -6.49 -24.67 -45.16
C ARG A 97 -5.13 -24.92 -44.51
N LEU A 98 -4.50 -26.05 -44.80
CA LEU A 98 -3.13 -26.36 -44.32
C LEU A 98 -2.12 -25.33 -44.82
N LYS A 99 -2.19 -24.96 -46.11
CA LYS A 99 -1.31 -23.93 -46.67
C LYS A 99 -1.52 -22.57 -46.00
N GLN A 100 -2.77 -22.17 -45.83
CA GLN A 100 -3.12 -20.93 -45.12
C GLN A 100 -2.62 -20.97 -43.66
N GLY A 101 -2.80 -22.09 -42.96
CA GLY A 101 -2.31 -22.26 -41.60
C GLY A 101 -0.79 -22.15 -41.49
N LEU A 102 -0.05 -22.71 -42.46
CA LEU A 102 1.41 -22.57 -42.53
C LEU A 102 1.86 -21.12 -42.79
N ASP A 103 1.17 -20.41 -43.67
CA ASP A 103 1.47 -19.01 -43.95
C ASP A 103 1.19 -18.13 -42.73
N THR A 104 0.05 -18.34 -42.06
CA THR A 104 -0.28 -17.67 -40.80
C THR A 104 0.78 -17.98 -39.75
N PHE A 105 1.13 -19.25 -39.54
CA PHE A 105 2.13 -19.64 -38.55
C PHE A 105 3.46 -18.90 -38.77
N LYS A 106 3.92 -18.78 -40.02
CA LYS A 106 5.16 -18.07 -40.35
C LYS A 106 5.12 -16.55 -40.10
N MET A 107 3.94 -15.95 -40.15
CA MET A 107 3.76 -14.50 -39.96
C MET A 107 3.46 -14.11 -38.51
N THR A 108 3.00 -15.06 -37.70
CA THR A 108 2.67 -14.83 -36.28
C THR A 108 3.93 -14.63 -35.45
N ASP A 109 3.84 -13.75 -34.45
CA ASP A 109 4.89 -13.63 -33.44
C ASP A 109 4.96 -14.91 -32.59
N HIS A 110 6.16 -15.49 -32.48
CA HIS A 110 6.41 -16.71 -31.71
C HIS A 110 6.79 -16.46 -30.25
N ALA A 111 6.65 -15.22 -29.75
CA ALA A 111 6.73 -14.86 -28.33
C ALA A 111 7.96 -15.46 -27.62
N ASN A 112 9.14 -15.07 -28.10
CA ASN A 112 10.47 -15.49 -27.62
C ASN A 112 10.79 -16.99 -27.75
N ILE A 113 10.00 -17.77 -28.51
CA ILE A 113 10.44 -19.12 -28.91
C ILE A 113 11.64 -18.97 -29.87
N ASN A 114 12.66 -19.82 -29.68
CA ASN A 114 13.84 -19.83 -30.53
C ASN A 114 13.45 -20.08 -32.00
N ASN A 115 13.91 -19.20 -32.90
CA ASN A 115 13.71 -19.31 -34.35
C ASN A 115 14.05 -20.71 -34.89
N ALA A 116 15.07 -21.38 -34.36
CA ALA A 116 15.41 -22.75 -34.78
C ALA A 116 14.28 -23.75 -34.53
N ALA A 117 13.57 -23.65 -33.40
CA ALA A 117 12.45 -24.52 -33.08
C ALA A 117 11.23 -24.22 -33.97
N VAL A 118 10.98 -22.93 -34.25
CA VAL A 118 9.94 -22.46 -35.18
C VAL A 118 10.23 -22.94 -36.60
N ASP A 119 11.46 -22.80 -37.06
CA ASP A 119 11.90 -23.22 -38.39
C ASP A 119 11.83 -24.75 -38.53
N GLU A 120 12.20 -25.52 -37.50
CA GLU A 120 12.13 -26.98 -37.52
C GLU A 120 10.68 -27.48 -37.70
N ILE A 121 9.73 -26.92 -36.94
CA ILE A 121 8.31 -27.30 -37.06
C ILE A 121 7.70 -26.82 -38.38
N TYR A 122 8.02 -25.60 -38.81
CA TYR A 122 7.55 -25.07 -40.10
C TYR A 122 8.07 -25.92 -41.26
N ASN A 123 9.37 -26.19 -41.31
CA ASN A 123 10.01 -26.92 -42.41
C ASN A 123 9.60 -28.39 -42.44
N SER A 124 9.39 -29.05 -41.31
CA SER A 124 8.86 -30.42 -41.27
C SER A 124 7.42 -30.47 -41.80
N SER A 125 6.57 -29.53 -41.40
CA SER A 125 5.21 -29.41 -41.92
C SER A 125 5.18 -29.09 -43.42
N TYR A 126 5.97 -28.10 -43.86
CA TYR A 126 6.03 -27.71 -45.25
C TYR A 126 6.54 -28.84 -46.16
N ARG A 127 7.51 -29.64 -45.71
CA ARG A 127 7.96 -30.84 -46.44
C ARG A 127 6.85 -31.89 -46.54
N LEU A 128 6.14 -32.18 -45.44
CA LEU A 128 4.99 -33.10 -45.46
C LEU A 128 3.90 -32.63 -46.44
N TYR A 129 3.62 -31.33 -46.47
CA TYR A 129 2.68 -30.73 -47.41
C TYR A 129 3.15 -30.85 -48.87
N SER A 130 4.35 -30.34 -49.17
CA SER A 130 4.85 -30.17 -50.54
C SER A 130 5.38 -31.45 -51.18
N GLN A 131 5.97 -32.35 -50.39
CA GLN A 131 6.63 -33.57 -50.90
C GLN A 131 5.79 -34.84 -50.75
N ALA A 132 4.70 -34.80 -49.95
CA ALA A 132 3.78 -35.94 -49.83
C ALA A 132 2.34 -35.58 -50.19
N MET A 133 1.71 -34.63 -49.48
CA MET A 133 0.27 -34.38 -49.65
C MET A 133 -0.11 -33.85 -51.03
N VAL A 134 0.62 -32.86 -51.55
CA VAL A 134 0.38 -32.32 -52.90
C VAL A 134 0.63 -33.37 -53.98
N PRO A 135 1.77 -34.10 -54.00
CA PRO A 135 1.98 -35.19 -54.96
C PRO A 135 0.91 -36.29 -54.90
N MET A 136 0.40 -36.64 -53.71
CA MET A 136 -0.69 -37.61 -53.57
C MET A 136 -1.99 -37.12 -54.21
N TYR A 137 -2.35 -35.85 -53.97
CA TYR A 137 -3.52 -35.23 -54.61
C TYR A 137 -3.38 -35.18 -56.14
N GLU A 138 -2.23 -34.75 -56.64
CA GLU A 138 -1.95 -34.68 -58.08
C GLU A 138 -1.92 -36.07 -58.75
N ALA A 139 -1.38 -37.09 -58.06
CA ALA A 139 -1.38 -38.47 -58.57
C ALA A 139 -2.81 -39.02 -58.73
N LEU A 140 -3.73 -38.70 -57.82
CA LEU A 140 -5.14 -39.10 -57.93
C LEU A 140 -5.86 -38.37 -59.08
N LYS A 141 -5.57 -37.09 -59.31
CA LYS A 141 -6.10 -36.33 -60.46
C LYS A 141 -5.56 -36.83 -61.80
N ALA A 142 -4.27 -37.15 -61.86
CA ALA A 142 -3.58 -37.59 -63.07
C ALA A 142 -3.73 -39.09 -63.38
N ASP A 143 -4.53 -39.82 -62.59
CA ASP A 143 -4.74 -41.26 -62.74
C ASP A 143 -3.52 -42.16 -62.59
N ARG A 144 -2.69 -41.83 -61.59
CA ARG A 144 -1.45 -42.56 -61.27
C ARG A 144 -1.56 -43.22 -59.89
N ALA A 145 -2.30 -44.33 -59.80
CA ALA A 145 -2.56 -45.05 -58.55
C ALA A 145 -1.28 -45.63 -57.90
N ASP A 146 -0.36 -46.09 -58.74
CA ASP A 146 0.98 -46.58 -58.41
C ASP A 146 1.85 -45.47 -57.81
N THR A 147 1.82 -44.25 -58.37
CA THR A 147 2.50 -43.09 -57.78
C THR A 147 1.89 -42.70 -56.43
N PHE A 148 0.55 -42.70 -56.32
CA PHE A 148 -0.12 -42.45 -55.04
C PHE A 148 0.32 -43.43 -53.96
N GLN A 149 0.35 -44.73 -54.27
CA GLN A 149 0.72 -45.77 -53.32
C GLN A 149 2.19 -45.68 -52.92
N GLN A 150 3.09 -45.37 -53.84
CA GLN A 150 4.51 -45.16 -53.57
C GLN A 150 4.74 -43.99 -52.60
N VAL A 151 4.09 -42.83 -52.85
CA VAL A 151 4.21 -41.65 -51.98
C VAL A 151 3.54 -41.89 -50.63
N SER A 152 2.37 -42.54 -50.60
CA SER A 152 1.60 -42.84 -49.38
C SER A 152 2.33 -43.79 -48.44
N SER A 153 2.94 -44.85 -48.97
CA SER A 153 3.63 -45.88 -48.17
C SER A 153 5.08 -45.51 -47.80
N GLY A 154 5.75 -44.69 -48.61
CA GLY A 154 7.11 -44.19 -48.36
C GLY A 154 7.11 -42.79 -47.76
N ALA A 155 7.17 -41.78 -48.64
CA ALA A 155 7.42 -40.38 -48.27
C ALA A 155 6.44 -39.82 -47.23
N TYR A 156 5.14 -40.09 -47.36
CA TYR A 156 4.15 -39.61 -46.38
C TYR A 156 4.42 -40.17 -44.99
N ARG A 157 4.70 -41.46 -44.85
CA ARG A 157 4.88 -42.11 -43.54
C ARG A 157 6.12 -41.57 -42.81
N GLU A 158 7.21 -41.39 -43.55
CA GLU A 158 8.45 -40.81 -43.03
C GLU A 158 8.28 -39.35 -42.64
N LEU A 159 7.81 -38.51 -43.57
CA LEU A 159 7.60 -37.08 -43.32
C LEU A 159 6.55 -36.82 -42.23
N ARG A 160 5.55 -37.70 -42.11
CA ARG A 160 4.55 -37.60 -41.04
C ARG A 160 5.17 -37.87 -39.68
N ARG A 161 6.03 -38.88 -39.57
CA ARG A 161 6.77 -39.18 -38.35
C ARG A 161 7.66 -38.00 -37.96
N ASP A 162 8.40 -37.46 -38.92
CA ASP A 162 9.30 -36.32 -38.70
C ASP A 162 8.52 -35.08 -38.23
N PHE A 163 7.36 -34.80 -38.83
CA PHE A 163 6.48 -33.73 -38.38
C PHE A 163 5.95 -33.97 -36.96
N THR A 164 5.51 -35.19 -36.63
CA THR A 164 5.10 -35.52 -35.26
C THR A 164 6.24 -35.33 -34.26
N THR A 165 7.46 -35.76 -34.58
CA THR A 165 8.63 -35.52 -33.72
C THR A 165 8.92 -34.03 -33.56
N ALA A 166 8.78 -33.24 -34.62
CA ALA A 166 8.93 -31.79 -34.53
C ALA A 166 7.85 -31.14 -33.65
N ILE A 167 6.59 -31.63 -33.71
CA ILE A 167 5.50 -31.18 -32.82
C ILE A 167 5.87 -31.47 -31.36
N ASP A 168 6.36 -32.67 -31.06
CA ASP A 168 6.72 -33.06 -29.68
C ASP A 168 7.84 -32.17 -29.12
N LYS A 169 8.87 -31.89 -29.93
CA LYS A 169 9.95 -30.97 -29.56
C LYS A 169 9.44 -29.55 -29.33
N TYR A 170 8.59 -29.05 -30.23
CA TYR A 170 8.02 -27.71 -30.14
C TYR A 170 7.12 -27.56 -28.89
N ASN A 171 6.27 -28.55 -28.62
CA ASN A 171 5.45 -28.60 -27.42
C ASN A 171 6.28 -28.68 -26.13
N ALA A 172 7.42 -29.40 -26.16
CA ALA A 172 8.35 -29.44 -25.03
C ALA A 172 8.95 -28.05 -24.74
N VAL A 173 9.32 -27.29 -25.78
CA VAL A 173 9.79 -25.89 -25.64
C VAL A 173 8.71 -25.00 -25.05
N ILE A 174 7.47 -25.07 -25.55
CA ILE A 174 6.34 -24.29 -24.99
C ILE A 174 6.10 -24.66 -23.52
N THR A 175 6.17 -25.95 -23.18
CA THR A 175 5.94 -26.43 -21.81
C THR A 175 7.01 -25.92 -20.86
N ASP A 176 8.28 -25.97 -21.26
CA ASP A 176 9.40 -25.43 -20.48
C ASP A 176 9.28 -23.91 -20.30
N LEU A 177 8.99 -23.16 -21.37
CA LEU A 177 8.76 -21.71 -21.29
C LEU A 177 7.59 -21.36 -20.38
N LYS A 178 6.50 -22.13 -20.43
CA LYS A 178 5.35 -21.96 -19.54
C LYS A 178 5.70 -22.25 -18.08
N GLU A 179 6.49 -23.29 -17.81
CA GLU A 179 6.95 -23.60 -16.44
C GLU A 179 7.84 -22.47 -15.91
N GLN A 180 8.76 -21.96 -16.74
CA GLN A 180 9.60 -20.82 -16.38
C GLN A 180 8.76 -19.55 -16.12
N ALA A 181 7.78 -19.26 -16.99
CA ALA A 181 6.86 -18.14 -16.82
C ALA A 181 6.04 -18.28 -15.53
N GLN A 182 5.52 -19.47 -15.22
CA GLN A 182 4.81 -19.73 -13.97
C GLN A 182 5.70 -19.50 -12.73
N LYS A 183 6.99 -19.88 -12.79
CA LYS A 183 7.96 -19.57 -11.71
C LYS A 183 8.18 -18.07 -11.55
N ARG A 184 8.28 -17.31 -12.65
CA ARG A 184 8.39 -15.85 -12.61
C ARG A 184 7.12 -15.19 -12.07
N ILE A 185 5.95 -15.58 -12.58
CA ILE A 185 4.62 -15.12 -12.14
C ILE A 185 4.43 -15.37 -10.64
N SER A 186 4.64 -16.60 -10.18
CA SER A 186 4.53 -16.94 -8.76
C SER A 186 5.54 -16.16 -7.90
N GLY A 187 6.76 -15.95 -8.41
CA GLY A 187 7.75 -15.08 -7.79
C GLY A 187 7.25 -13.65 -7.59
N TRP A 188 6.72 -13.01 -8.64
CA TRP A 188 6.16 -11.66 -8.57
C TRP A 188 4.99 -11.57 -7.58
N VAL A 189 4.06 -12.52 -7.64
CA VAL A 189 2.91 -12.58 -6.72
C VAL A 189 3.38 -12.71 -5.27
N GLU A 190 4.31 -13.62 -4.98
CA GLU A 190 4.80 -13.87 -3.63
C GLU A 190 5.59 -12.67 -3.09
N TRP A 191 6.42 -12.01 -3.91
CA TRP A 191 7.11 -10.78 -3.53
C TRP A 191 6.13 -9.64 -3.24
N CYS A 192 5.14 -9.43 -4.11
CA CYS A 192 4.11 -8.42 -3.91
C CYS A 192 3.35 -8.66 -2.60
N LYS A 193 2.94 -9.91 -2.33
CA LYS A 193 2.30 -10.29 -1.07
C LYS A 193 3.17 -10.02 0.15
N ARG A 194 4.46 -10.38 0.12
CA ARG A 194 5.40 -10.13 1.23
C ARG A 194 5.58 -8.65 1.50
N ILE A 195 5.72 -7.84 0.45
CA ILE A 195 5.86 -6.38 0.57
C ILE A 195 4.58 -5.75 1.13
N LEU A 196 3.41 -6.19 0.70
CA LEU A 196 2.12 -5.72 1.25
C LEU A 196 1.98 -6.07 2.73
N ILE A 197 2.31 -7.29 3.13
CA ILE A 197 2.28 -7.70 4.54
C ILE A 197 3.31 -6.90 5.36
N ALA A 198 4.53 -6.75 4.86
CA ALA A 198 5.57 -5.96 5.52
C ALA A 198 5.14 -4.49 5.69
N ALA A 199 4.60 -3.87 4.63
CA ALA A 199 4.07 -2.51 4.68
C ALA A 199 2.94 -2.36 5.69
N LEU A 200 2.02 -3.31 5.77
CA LEU A 200 0.95 -3.33 6.76
C LEU A 200 1.51 -3.40 8.19
N THR A 201 2.49 -4.28 8.44
CA THR A 201 3.12 -4.40 9.76
C THR A 201 3.87 -3.13 10.15
N VAL A 202 4.63 -2.52 9.24
CA VAL A 202 5.31 -1.24 9.47
C VAL A 202 4.30 -0.12 9.73
N GLY A 203 3.21 -0.08 8.95
CA GLY A 203 2.11 0.86 9.17
C GLY A 203 1.50 0.74 10.56
N ALA A 204 1.22 -0.49 11.03
CA ALA A 204 0.71 -0.74 12.37
C ALA A 204 1.70 -0.27 13.47
N VAL A 205 3.01 -0.53 13.29
CA VAL A 205 4.06 -0.05 14.19
C VAL A 205 4.10 1.48 14.24
N ILE A 206 4.01 2.15 13.09
CA ILE A 206 3.95 3.62 13.02
C ILE A 206 2.75 4.16 13.80
N VAL A 207 1.57 3.53 13.67
CA VAL A 207 0.37 3.93 14.42
C VAL A 207 0.59 3.81 15.93
N VAL A 208 1.10 2.67 16.40
CA VAL A 208 1.38 2.45 17.82
C VAL A 208 2.42 3.43 18.36
N LEU A 209 3.50 3.69 17.62
CA LEU A 209 4.53 4.66 18.01
C LEU A 209 3.99 6.08 18.04
N THR A 210 3.12 6.44 17.10
CA THR A 210 2.47 7.76 17.04
C THR A 210 1.54 7.97 18.23
N ASP A 211 0.74 6.96 18.59
CA ASP A 211 -0.11 6.98 19.78
C ASP A 211 0.73 7.17 21.05
N ARG A 212 1.75 6.34 21.25
CA ARG A 212 2.65 6.44 22.42
C ARG A 212 3.34 7.80 22.49
N TYR A 213 3.73 8.37 21.35
CA TYR A 213 4.30 9.71 21.28
C TYR A 213 3.30 10.79 21.68
N LEU A 214 2.08 10.76 21.15
CA LEU A 214 1.02 11.73 21.51
C LEU A 214 0.68 11.67 23.00
N VAL A 215 0.52 10.46 23.55
CA VAL A 215 0.23 10.28 24.98
C VAL A 215 1.37 10.84 25.85
N ALA A 216 2.62 10.52 25.51
CA ALA A 216 3.78 10.91 26.32
C ALA A 216 4.10 12.41 26.26
N PHE A 217 3.96 13.05 25.10
CA PHE A 217 4.43 14.42 24.87
C PHE A 217 3.32 15.47 24.74
N VAL A 218 2.06 15.05 24.62
CA VAL A 218 0.90 15.95 24.50
C VAL A 218 -0.08 15.72 25.64
N VAL A 219 -0.65 14.52 25.76
CA VAL A 219 -1.74 14.24 26.71
C VAL A 219 -1.25 14.34 28.16
N ARG A 220 -0.23 13.57 28.56
CA ARG A 220 0.26 13.58 29.95
C ARG A 220 0.80 14.96 30.41
N PRO A 221 1.55 15.72 29.59
CA PRO A 221 1.96 17.07 29.97
C PRO A 221 0.79 18.04 30.14
N LEU A 222 -0.26 17.94 29.30
CA LEU A 222 -1.46 18.75 29.45
C LEU A 222 -2.23 18.40 30.72
N GLU A 223 -2.39 17.11 31.04
CA GLU A 223 -2.99 16.66 32.30
C GLU A 223 -2.25 17.23 33.52
N ARG A 224 -0.91 17.26 33.48
CA ARG A 224 -0.10 17.87 34.56
C ARG A 224 -0.32 19.38 34.69
N ILE A 225 -0.47 20.09 33.58
CA ILE A 225 -0.78 21.53 33.62
C ILE A 225 -2.19 21.73 34.21
N GLN A 226 -3.16 20.93 33.78
CA GLN A 226 -4.52 20.99 34.32
C GLN A 226 -4.53 20.76 35.84
N GLN A 227 -3.91 19.68 36.33
CA GLN A 227 -3.80 19.38 37.75
C GLN A 227 -3.11 20.51 38.53
N HIS A 228 -2.08 21.14 37.95
CA HIS A 228 -1.42 22.26 38.60
C HIS A 228 -2.33 23.51 38.68
N LEU A 229 -3.10 23.78 37.64
CA LEU A 229 -4.09 24.87 37.66
C LEU A 229 -5.20 24.62 38.68
N GLU A 230 -5.64 23.37 38.86
CA GLU A 230 -6.60 22.99 39.91
C GLU A 230 -6.02 23.30 41.31
N VAL A 231 -4.77 22.93 41.59
CA VAL A 231 -4.09 23.26 42.86
C VAL A 231 -3.98 24.77 43.08
N LEU A 232 -3.67 25.54 42.05
CA LEU A 232 -3.61 27.00 42.16
C LEU A 232 -5.01 27.60 42.40
N ALA A 233 -6.06 27.03 41.83
CA ALA A 233 -7.44 27.46 42.05
C ALA A 233 -7.92 27.21 43.49
N GLU A 234 -7.36 26.23 44.19
CA GLU A 234 -7.57 26.00 45.62
C GLU A 234 -6.81 27.00 46.52
N GLY A 235 -6.05 27.93 45.94
CA GLY A 235 -5.28 28.95 46.67
C GLY A 235 -3.89 28.49 47.12
N ILE A 236 -3.43 27.31 46.69
CA ILE A 236 -2.12 26.75 47.05
C ILE A 236 -1.07 27.26 46.06
N LEU A 237 -0.47 28.41 46.36
CA LEU A 237 0.44 29.11 45.44
C LEU A 237 1.94 28.73 45.55
N HIS A 238 2.31 27.82 46.45
CA HIS A 238 3.71 27.49 46.72
C HIS A 238 4.22 26.22 46.00
N THR A 239 3.41 25.60 45.16
CA THR A 239 3.79 24.37 44.43
C THR A 239 4.54 24.72 43.13
N PRO A 240 5.76 24.21 42.89
CA PRO A 240 6.48 24.51 41.65
C PRO A 240 5.97 23.65 40.49
N LEU A 241 5.70 24.29 39.33
CA LEU A 241 5.44 23.56 38.09
C LEU A 241 6.75 23.07 37.47
N ALA A 242 6.92 21.76 37.35
CA ALA A 242 8.10 21.15 36.73
C ALA A 242 8.25 21.58 35.26
N GLN A 243 9.49 21.87 34.82
CA GLN A 243 9.75 22.21 33.42
C GLN A 243 9.39 21.04 32.50
N MET A 244 8.54 21.33 31.52
CA MET A 244 8.20 20.41 30.43
C MET A 244 9.03 20.81 29.20
N GLY A 245 9.37 19.86 28.31
CA GLY A 245 10.25 20.09 27.14
C GLY A 245 9.82 21.26 26.24
N LYS A 246 10.63 21.65 25.23
CA LYS A 246 10.36 22.87 24.45
C LYS A 246 9.27 22.71 23.37
N ASN A 247 8.48 21.64 23.44
CA ASN A 247 7.36 21.40 22.53
C ASN A 247 6.20 22.39 22.77
N CYS A 248 5.13 22.28 21.96
CA CYS A 248 4.00 23.21 22.02
C CYS A 248 3.40 23.34 23.43
N VAL A 249 3.37 22.23 24.20
CA VAL A 249 2.81 22.21 25.56
C VAL A 249 3.78 22.82 26.56
N GLY A 250 5.07 22.46 26.53
CA GLY A 250 6.02 23.03 27.49
C GLY A 250 6.33 24.51 27.25
N ARG A 251 6.03 25.06 26.06
CA ARG A 251 6.01 26.51 25.85
C ARG A 251 4.93 27.25 26.66
N LEU A 252 3.94 26.55 27.21
CA LEU A 252 2.93 27.14 28.11
C LEU A 252 3.42 27.28 29.55
N VAL A 253 4.37 26.43 29.98
CA VAL A 253 4.87 26.39 31.37
C VAL A 253 5.39 27.75 31.87
N PRO A 254 6.21 28.51 31.11
CA PRO A 254 6.67 29.82 31.57
C PRO A 254 5.53 30.82 31.81
N PHE A 255 4.45 30.77 31.02
CA PHE A 255 3.30 31.65 31.19
C PHE A 255 2.50 31.29 32.45
N VAL A 256 2.33 29.98 32.73
CA VAL A 256 1.68 29.52 33.96
C VAL A 256 2.48 29.91 35.20
N GLN A 257 3.82 29.75 35.15
CA GLN A 257 4.71 30.19 36.23
C GLN A 257 4.66 31.70 36.46
N GLN A 258 4.61 32.50 35.38
CA GLN A 258 4.44 33.95 35.49
C GLN A 258 3.10 34.33 36.14
N MET A 259 2.00 33.64 35.78
CA MET A 259 0.69 33.83 36.40
C MET A 259 0.72 33.52 37.91
N GLN A 260 1.30 32.38 38.29
CA GLN A 260 1.49 32.00 39.69
C GLN A 260 2.27 33.05 40.47
N ASN A 261 3.40 33.53 39.94
CA ASN A 261 4.22 34.55 40.60
C ASN A 261 3.45 35.87 40.82
N ASN A 262 2.63 36.27 39.85
CA ASN A 262 1.78 37.44 39.99
C ASN A 262 0.72 37.25 41.09
N TRP A 263 0.11 36.07 41.20
CA TRP A 263 -0.83 35.76 42.28
C TRP A 263 -0.16 35.75 43.66
N VAL A 264 1.03 35.15 43.77
CA VAL A 264 1.82 35.17 45.03
C VAL A 264 2.08 36.61 45.45
N LYS A 265 2.51 37.46 44.51
CA LYS A 265 2.76 38.88 44.78
C LYS A 265 1.49 39.59 45.26
N THR A 266 0.39 39.48 44.53
CA THR A 266 -0.88 40.14 44.89
C THR A 266 -1.38 39.70 46.27
N VAL A 267 -1.32 38.41 46.59
CA VAL A 267 -1.75 37.90 47.92
C VAL A 267 -0.80 38.39 49.02
N SER A 268 0.50 38.45 48.76
CA SER A 268 1.49 39.01 49.70
C SER A 268 1.25 40.49 49.97
N ASP A 269 0.97 41.28 48.93
CA ASP A 269 0.70 42.71 49.05
C ASP A 269 -0.59 42.96 49.86
N ILE A 270 -1.64 42.15 49.64
CA ILE A 270 -2.89 42.21 50.42
C ILE A 270 -2.63 41.86 51.89
N ARG A 271 -1.87 40.80 52.16
CA ARG A 271 -1.53 40.40 53.54
C ARG A 271 -0.72 41.47 54.26
N GLY A 272 0.29 42.06 53.61
CA GLY A 272 1.07 43.15 54.17
C GLY A 272 0.21 44.37 54.49
N SER A 273 -0.70 44.74 53.58
CA SER A 273 -1.67 45.82 53.80
C SER A 273 -2.60 45.54 54.99
N ALA A 274 -3.05 44.29 55.15
CA ALA A 274 -3.90 43.89 56.28
C ALA A 274 -3.14 43.92 57.61
N GLU A 275 -1.87 43.48 57.65
CA GLU A 275 -1.00 43.59 58.84
C GLU A 275 -0.75 45.05 59.23
N GLU A 276 -0.58 45.95 58.25
CA GLU A 276 -0.43 47.38 58.48
C GLU A 276 -1.72 48.05 59.01
N ILE A 277 -2.88 47.68 58.44
CA ILE A 277 -4.20 48.10 58.96
C ILE A 277 -4.39 47.61 60.39
N TYR A 278 -4.05 46.35 60.69
CA TYR A 278 -4.18 45.77 62.02
C TYR A 278 -3.31 46.49 63.05
N ARG A 279 -2.04 46.78 62.70
CA ARG A 279 -1.15 47.60 63.54
C ARG A 279 -1.72 49.00 63.79
N SER A 280 -2.16 49.67 62.73
CA SER A 280 -2.73 51.03 62.81
C SER A 280 -4.00 51.05 63.68
N ALA A 281 -4.87 50.03 63.55
CA ALA A 281 -6.05 49.89 64.39
C ALA A 281 -5.68 49.67 65.87
N GLY A 282 -4.62 48.91 66.16
CA GLY A 282 -4.08 48.75 67.51
C GLY A 282 -3.54 50.06 68.10
N GLU A 283 -2.83 50.86 67.30
CA GLU A 283 -2.36 52.20 67.68
C GLU A 283 -3.51 53.16 67.96
N ILE A 284 -4.55 53.16 67.11
CA ILE A 284 -5.78 53.94 67.32
C ILE A 284 -6.47 53.52 68.62
N ALA A 285 -6.62 52.22 68.87
CA ALA A 285 -7.25 51.70 70.08
C ALA A 285 -6.49 52.15 71.34
N SER A 286 -5.16 52.00 71.34
CA SER A 286 -4.31 52.48 72.45
C SER A 286 -4.41 53.99 72.64
N GLY A 287 -4.40 54.76 71.55
CA GLY A 287 -4.56 56.22 71.60
C GLY A 287 -5.94 56.64 72.12
N ASN A 288 -6.99 55.88 71.78
CA ASN A 288 -8.33 56.11 72.30
C ASN A 288 -8.44 55.80 73.80
N THR A 289 -7.76 54.76 74.29
CA THR A 289 -7.66 54.48 75.73
C THR A 289 -6.95 55.60 76.49
N ASP A 290 -5.84 56.12 75.96
CA ASP A 290 -5.14 57.27 76.56
C ASP A 290 -6.04 58.51 76.60
N LEU A 291 -6.74 58.80 75.50
CA LEU A 291 -7.67 59.92 75.43
C LEU A 291 -8.85 59.76 76.42
N SER A 292 -9.43 58.56 76.51
CA SER A 292 -10.46 58.25 77.51
C SER A 292 -9.95 58.46 78.93
N SER A 293 -8.74 57.98 79.26
CA SER A 293 -8.12 58.19 80.58
C SER A 293 -7.94 59.67 80.90
N ARG A 294 -7.44 60.45 79.93
CA ARG A 294 -7.28 61.91 80.08
C ARG A 294 -8.62 62.63 80.21
N THR A 295 -9.66 62.14 79.53
CA THR A 295 -11.02 62.68 79.63
C THR A 295 -11.61 62.39 81.02
N GLU A 296 -11.38 61.19 81.58
CA GLU A 296 -11.75 60.85 82.96
C GLU A 296 -11.01 61.71 83.99
N GLU A 297 -9.69 61.89 83.83
CA GLU A 297 -8.91 62.81 84.68
C GLU A 297 -9.42 64.25 84.61
N GLN A 298 -9.73 64.75 83.40
CA GLN A 298 -10.30 66.09 83.22
C GLN A 298 -11.69 66.23 83.84
N ALA A 299 -12.54 65.22 83.68
CA ALA A 299 -13.86 65.20 84.31
C ALA A 299 -13.75 65.22 85.84
N SER A 300 -12.82 64.45 86.40
CA SER A 300 -12.54 64.45 87.85
C SER A 300 -11.98 65.79 88.34
N ALA A 301 -11.09 66.44 87.57
CA ALA A 301 -10.58 67.77 87.89
C ALA A 301 -11.69 68.85 87.85
N LEU A 302 -12.62 68.74 86.90
CA LEU A 302 -13.82 69.59 86.83
C LEU A 302 -14.74 69.36 88.03
N GLU A 303 -14.93 68.11 88.45
CA GLU A 303 -15.71 67.76 89.64
C GLU A 303 -15.06 68.32 90.92
N GLN A 304 -13.73 68.19 91.07
CA GLN A 304 -12.99 68.81 92.18
C GLN A 304 -13.09 70.34 92.16
N THR A 305 -13.06 70.97 90.98
CA THR A 305 -13.22 72.41 90.84
C THR A 305 -14.66 72.84 91.21
N ALA A 306 -15.67 72.09 90.76
CA ALA A 306 -17.06 72.33 91.12
C ALA A 306 -17.29 72.16 92.63
N ALA A 307 -16.75 71.10 93.25
CA ALA A 307 -16.82 70.88 94.70
C ALA A 307 -16.06 71.98 95.48
N SER A 308 -14.92 72.45 94.97
CA SER A 308 -14.18 73.57 95.56
C SER A 308 -14.96 74.89 95.44
N MET A 309 -15.70 75.09 94.33
CA MET A 309 -16.61 76.22 94.15
C MET A 309 -17.84 76.14 95.05
N GLU A 310 -18.40 74.95 95.29
CA GLU A 310 -19.44 74.73 96.31
C GLU A 310 -18.93 75.05 97.71
N GLN A 311 -17.73 74.60 98.08
CA GLN A 311 -17.12 74.93 99.37
C GLN A 311 -16.85 76.44 99.52
N LEU A 312 -16.37 77.11 98.47
CA LEU A 312 -16.21 78.58 98.47
C LEU A 312 -17.55 79.32 98.58
N SER A 313 -18.60 78.82 97.93
CA SER A 313 -19.95 79.39 98.02
C SER A 313 -20.63 79.11 99.37
N ALA A 314 -20.28 78.02 100.06
CA ALA A 314 -20.83 77.67 101.37
C ALA A 314 -20.17 78.41 102.54
N VAL A 315 -19.05 79.10 102.28
CA VAL A 315 -18.26 79.86 103.28
C VAL A 315 -18.59 81.37 103.28
N VAL A 316 -19.58 81.80 102.49
CA VAL A 316 -20.13 83.17 102.50
C VAL A 316 -21.55 83.16 103.03
#